data_AF-A0A0J1BRG0-F1
#
_entry.id   AF-A0A0J1BRG0-F1
#
_cell.length_a   1.000
_cell.length_b   1.000
_cell.length_c   1.000
_cell.angle_alpha   90.00
_cell.angle_beta   90.00
_cell.angle_gamma   90.00
#
_symmetry.space_group_name_H-M   'P 1'
#
loop_
_entity.id
_entity.type
_entity.pdbx_description
1 polymer ?
#
loop_
_entity_poly.entity_id
_entity_poly.type
_entity_poly.pdbx_seq_one_letter_code
_entity_poly.pdbx_strand_id
1 'polypeptide(L)'
;MPAGQGKNIRRVTSVDVIRSNAGEGQPGSYTFELTLDEGVEEYLLVVPDSEASTVARLIQHSSAMQLDKNTDDLIFENYGS
;
A
#
# COMPACT_ATOMS: atom_id res chain seq x y z
N MET A 1 -15.45 -20.69 12.33
CA MET A 1 -14.83 -19.34 12.32
C MET A 1 -15.60 -18.50 13.31
N PRO A 2 -14.96 -17.82 14.28
CA PRO A 2 -15.70 -16.99 15.21
C PRO A 2 -16.30 -15.79 14.46
N ALA A 3 -17.58 -15.53 14.69
CA ALA A 3 -18.27 -14.36 14.19
C ALA A 3 -17.81 -13.13 14.99
N GLY A 4 -17.40 -12.04 14.33
CA GLY A 4 -17.37 -10.73 14.98
C GLY A 4 -16.10 -9.86 14.89
N GLN A 5 -15.28 -9.93 13.85
CA GLN A 5 -14.47 -8.77 13.46
C GLN A 5 -14.98 -8.27 12.11
N GLY A 6 -15.80 -7.23 12.13
CA GLY A 6 -16.14 -6.50 10.91
C GLY A 6 -14.82 -6.06 10.27
N LYS A 7 -14.67 -6.31 8.96
CA LYS A 7 -13.47 -5.87 8.22
C LYS A 7 -13.30 -4.36 8.43
N ASN A 8 -12.13 -3.93 8.90
CA ASN A 8 -11.83 -2.51 9.11
C ASN A 8 -11.19 -1.98 7.82
N ILE A 9 -12.03 -1.89 6.78
CA ILE A 9 -11.62 -1.50 5.44
C ILE A 9 -11.62 0.01 5.32
N ARG A 10 -10.48 0.55 4.90
CA ARG A 10 -10.31 1.97 4.60
C ARG A 10 -9.97 2.12 3.13
N ARG A 11 -10.55 3.11 2.46
CA ARG A 11 -10.28 3.34 1.04
C ARG A 11 -8.98 4.12 0.90
N VAL A 12 -8.07 3.63 0.06
CA VAL A 12 -6.90 4.43 -0.34
C VAL A 12 -7.34 5.43 -1.40
N THR A 13 -7.04 6.69 -1.16
CA THR A 13 -7.46 7.83 -1.99
C THR A 13 -6.30 8.53 -2.68
N SER A 14 -5.10 8.48 -2.08
CA SER A 14 -3.85 8.92 -2.68
C SER A 14 -2.72 7.96 -2.30
N VAL A 15 -1.70 7.91 -3.16
CA VAL A 15 -0.45 7.20 -2.89
C VAL A 15 0.72 8.06 -3.32
N ASP A 16 1.61 8.34 -2.37
CA ASP A 16 2.90 8.99 -2.60
C ASP A 16 4.03 7.99 -2.41
N VAL A 17 5.14 8.17 -3.13
CA VAL A 17 6.26 7.22 -3.12
C VAL A 17 7.56 7.95 -2.81
N ILE A 18 8.22 7.50 -1.75
CA ILE A 18 9.50 8.04 -1.29
C ILE A 18 10.54 6.93 -1.43
N ARG A 19 11.60 7.18 -2.20
CA ARG A 19 12.76 6.28 -2.25
C ARG A 19 13.72 6.65 -1.12
N SER A 20 13.97 5.70 -0.23
CA SER A 20 15.00 5.80 0.81
C SER A 20 16.27 5.10 0.34
N ASN A 21 17.36 5.86 0.18
CA ASN A 21 18.66 5.30 -0.16
C ASN A 21 19.35 4.80 1.12
N ALA A 22 19.62 3.51 1.20
CA ALA A 22 20.38 2.90 2.29
C ALA A 22 21.91 3.03 2.05
N GLY A 23 22.42 4.24 1.87
CA GLY A 23 23.87 4.45 1.66
C GLY A 23 24.45 3.75 0.40
N GLU A 24 25.77 3.82 0.22
CA GLU A 24 26.43 3.17 -0.93
C GLU A 24 26.40 1.64 -0.82
N GLY A 25 25.85 1.00 -1.86
CA GLY A 25 25.95 -0.46 -2.04
C GLY A 25 24.90 -1.30 -1.30
N GLN A 26 23.98 -0.71 -0.51
CA GLN A 26 22.87 -1.47 0.07
C GLN A 26 21.59 -1.33 -0.79
N PRO A 27 20.74 -2.38 -0.81
CA PRO A 27 19.41 -2.27 -1.41
C PRO A 27 18.63 -1.14 -0.73
N GLY A 28 18.13 -0.20 -1.51
CA GLY A 28 17.23 0.83 -0.99
C GLY A 28 15.90 0.25 -0.52
N SER A 29 15.06 1.12 0.03
CA SER A 29 13.65 0.81 0.25
C SER A 29 12.78 1.89 -0.36
N TYR A 30 11.55 1.52 -0.71
CA TYR A 30 10.52 2.47 -1.10
C TYR A 30 9.49 2.52 0.01
N THR A 31 9.15 3.72 0.43
CA THR A 31 8.03 3.96 1.32
C THR A 31 6.87 4.46 0.48
N PHE A 32 5.79 3.70 0.46
CA PHE A 32 4.52 4.10 -0.12
C PHE A 32 3.68 4.71 1.00
N GLU A 33 3.35 5.98 0.87
CA GLU A 33 2.49 6.71 1.79
C GLU A 33 1.07 6.68 1.23
N LEU A 34 0.17 5.99 1.93
CA LEU A 34 -1.22 5.80 1.53
C LEU A 34 -2.10 6.76 2.30
N THR A 35 -2.79 7.65 1.60
CA THR A 35 -3.81 8.51 2.21
C THR A 35 -5.15 7.79 2.20
N LEU A 36 -5.72 7.57 3.38
CA LEU A 36 -6.97 6.84 3.59
C LEU A 36 -8.15 7.78 3.78
N ASP A 37 -9.32 7.35 3.28
CA ASP A 37 -10.62 7.99 3.49
C ASP A 37 -10.60 9.51 3.29
N GLU A 38 -10.00 9.97 2.19
CA GLU A 38 -9.91 11.39 1.79
C GLU A 38 -9.08 12.28 2.74
N GLY A 39 -8.01 11.74 3.32
CA GLY A 39 -7.07 12.51 4.14
C GLY A 39 -7.33 12.41 5.64
N VAL A 40 -8.20 11.49 6.07
CA VAL A 40 -8.48 11.24 7.49
C VAL A 40 -7.31 10.55 8.18
N GLU A 41 -6.55 9.73 7.45
CA GLU A 41 -5.49 8.91 8.00
C GLU A 41 -4.40 8.61 6.96
N GLU A 42 -3.17 8.44 7.41
CA GLU A 42 -2.01 8.09 6.58
C GLU A 42 -1.43 6.75 7.03
N TYR A 43 -1.00 5.94 6.06
CA TYR A 43 -0.38 4.64 6.31
C TYR A 43 0.91 4.51 5.51
N LEU A 44 1.98 4.04 6.16
CA LEU A 44 3.30 3.88 5.54
C LEU A 44 3.59 2.41 5.27
N LEU A 45 3.72 2.05 4.00
CA LEU A 45 4.15 0.73 3.56
C LEU A 45 5.62 0.79 3.10
N VAL A 46 6.50 0.12 3.84
CA VAL A 46 7.92 0.03 3.48
C VAL A 46 8.16 -1.25 2.70
N VAL A 47 8.64 -1.10 1.46
CA VAL A 47 8.86 -2.20 0.52
C VAL A 47 10.34 -2.27 0.15
N PRO A 48 10.96 -3.46 0.15
CA PRO A 48 12.31 -3.64 -0.37
C PRO A 48 12.41 -3.24 -1.85
N ASP A 49 13.55 -2.69 -2.28
CA ASP A 49 13.80 -2.31 -3.70
C ASP A 49 13.48 -3.46 -4.69
N SER A 50 13.74 -4.71 -4.31
CA SER A 50 13.44 -5.91 -5.11
C SER A 50 11.95 -6.10 -5.43
N GLU A 51 11.06 -5.63 -4.55
CA GLU A 51 9.61 -5.81 -4.67
C GLU A 51 8.88 -4.52 -5.07
N ALA A 52 9.55 -3.37 -4.96
CA ALA A 52 8.96 -2.07 -5.22
C ALA A 52 8.41 -1.94 -6.66
N SER A 53 9.07 -2.54 -7.64
CA SER A 53 8.59 -2.53 -9.03
C SER A 53 7.28 -3.30 -9.21
N THR A 54 7.09 -4.39 -8.47
CA THR A 54 5.85 -5.18 -8.48
C THR A 54 4.73 -4.41 -7.79
N VAL A 55 4.99 -3.85 -6.61
CA VAL A 55 4.01 -3.04 -5.87
C VAL A 55 3.58 -1.82 -6.68
N ALA A 56 4.53 -1.10 -7.29
CA ALA A 56 4.23 0.04 -8.15
C ALA A 56 3.31 -0.33 -9.34
N ARG A 57 3.53 -1.50 -9.97
CA ARG A 57 2.66 -2.00 -11.04
C ARG A 57 1.26 -2.33 -10.53
N LEU A 58 1.15 -2.97 -9.37
CA LEU A 58 -0.14 -3.26 -8.74
C LEU A 58 -0.94 -1.98 -8.49
N ILE A 59 -0.29 -0.95 -7.96
CA ILE A 59 -0.89 0.37 -7.72
C ILE A 59 -1.33 1.00 -9.06
N GLN A 60 -0.43 1.09 -10.04
CA GLN A 60 -0.69 1.75 -11.33
C GLN A 60 -1.82 1.09 -12.14
N HIS A 61 -1.98 -0.22 -12.01
CA HIS A 61 -2.99 -0.99 -12.74
C HIS A 61 -4.26 -1.29 -11.93
N SER A 62 -4.33 -0.81 -10.69
CA SER A 62 -5.55 -0.91 -9.88
C SER A 62 -6.46 0.30 -10.14
N SER A 63 -7.76 0.06 -10.29
CA SER A 63 -8.73 1.16 -10.36
C SER A 63 -9.14 1.67 -8.98
N ALA A 64 -8.98 0.81 -7.97
CA ALA A 64 -9.29 1.10 -6.58
C ALA A 64 -8.38 0.27 -5.66
N MET A 65 -8.09 0.83 -4.49
CA MET A 65 -7.27 0.21 -3.45
C MET A 65 -7.94 0.37 -2.09
N GLN A 66 -7.78 -0.64 -1.25
CA GLN A 66 -8.34 -0.70 0.09
C GLN A 66 -7.30 -1.25 1.06
N LEU A 67 -7.30 -0.76 2.30
CA LEU A 67 -6.46 -1.29 3.38
C LEU A 67 -7.37 -1.94 4.43
N ASP A 68 -7.16 -3.23 4.72
CA ASP A 68 -7.77 -3.87 5.89
C ASP A 68 -6.89 -3.65 7.11
N LYS A 69 -7.30 -2.73 7.99
CA LYS A 69 -6.54 -2.40 9.21
C LYS A 69 -6.54 -3.52 10.25
N ASN A 70 -7.34 -4.56 10.09
CA ASN A 70 -7.29 -5.71 11.00
C ASN A 70 -6.15 -6.67 10.64
N THR A 71 -5.79 -6.77 9.36
CA THR A 71 -4.77 -7.70 8.87
C THR A 71 -3.55 -7.00 8.28
N ASP A 72 -3.57 -5.67 8.15
CA ASP A 72 -2.58 -4.87 7.43
C ASP A 72 -2.45 -5.27 5.94
N ASP A 73 -3.50 -5.84 5.37
CA ASP A 73 -3.52 -6.24 3.95
C ASP A 73 -3.90 -5.07 3.05
N LEU A 74 -3.05 -4.80 2.06
CA LEU A 74 -3.37 -3.90 0.95
C LEU A 74 -4.05 -4.68 -0.18
N ILE A 75 -5.29 -4.34 -0.45
CA ILE A 75 -6.17 -4.99 -1.42
C ILE A 75 -6.25 -4.14 -2.68
N PHE A 76 -5.94 -4.73 -3.82
CA PHE A 76 -6.02 -4.10 -5.14
C PHE A 76 -7.25 -4.62 -5.89
N GLU A 77 -8.09 -3.72 -6.39
CA GLU A 77 -9.31 -4.07 -7.12
C GLU A 77 -9.20 -3.74 -8.62
N ASN A 78 -9.91 -4.52 -9.44
CA ASN A 78 -9.99 -4.41 -10.90
C ASN A 78 -8.62 -4.37 -11.60
N TYR A 79 -7.84 -5.41 -11.40
CA TYR A 79 -6.55 -5.56 -12.06
C TYR A 79 -6.74 -6.03 -13.52
N GLY A 80 -6.25 -5.24 -14.49
CA GLY A 80 -6.09 -5.68 -15.89
C GLY A 80 -7.26 -5.43 -16.85
N SER A 81 -7.94 -4.28 -16.75
CA SER A 81 -8.87 -3.80 -17.80
C SER A 81 -8.16 -3.48 -19.11
#